data_AF-A0A2E9JAR8-F1
#
_entry.id   AF-A0A2E9JAR8-F1
#
_cell.length_a   1.000
_cell.length_b   1.000
_cell.length_c   1.000
_cell.angle_alpha   90.00
_cell.angle_beta   90.00
_cell.angle_gamma   90.00
#
_symmetry.space_group_name_H-M   'P 1'
#
loop_
_entity.id
_entity.type
_entity.pdbx_description
1 polymer ?
#
loop_
_entity_poly.entity_id
_entity_poly.type
_entity_poly.pdbx_seq_one_letter_code
_entity_poly.pdbx_strand_id
1 'polypeptide(L)'
;MIKTLSLLFCLTLITSCGGNHKEFTESVRQNFLIDCQQGGLTLDSCQKTLACIEKRMTEDNFVVEYNLYQLEGKMPFNLSFAVSNCL
;
A
#
# COMPACT_ATOMS: atom_id res chain seq x y z
N MET A 1 -34.62 -10.18 20.74
CA MET A 1 -33.94 -11.21 19.93
C MET A 1 -33.73 -10.61 18.54
N ILE A 2 -32.52 -10.08 18.27
CA ILE A 2 -32.15 -9.50 16.98
C ILE A 2 -31.08 -10.40 16.37
N LYS A 3 -31.31 -10.73 15.10
CA LYS A 3 -30.67 -11.78 14.32
C LYS A 3 -29.16 -11.57 14.18
N THR A 4 -28.44 -12.67 14.33
CA THR A 4 -27.02 -12.88 14.08
C THR A 4 -26.57 -12.28 12.75
N LEU A 5 -25.66 -11.30 12.80
CA LEU A 5 -24.93 -10.81 11.64
C LEU A 5 -23.75 -11.76 11.39
N SER A 6 -23.99 -12.81 10.59
CA SER A 6 -22.97 -13.73 10.11
C SER A 6 -22.10 -13.02 9.07
N LEU A 7 -20.96 -12.44 9.51
CA LEU A 7 -19.92 -11.96 8.61
C LEU A 7 -19.16 -13.18 8.05
N LEU A 8 -19.64 -13.71 6.93
CA LEU A 8 -18.92 -14.72 6.14
C LEU A 8 -17.75 -14.03 5.44
N PHE A 9 -16.56 -14.08 6.05
CA PHE A 9 -15.31 -13.71 5.40
C PHE A 9 -14.80 -14.93 4.62
N CYS A 10 -15.24 -15.07 3.36
CA CYS A 10 -14.83 -16.15 2.47
C CYS A 10 -13.88 -15.63 1.39
N LEU A 11 -12.67 -16.18 1.42
CA LEU A 11 -11.73 -16.45 0.32
C LEU A 11 -11.25 -15.30 -0.57
N THR A 12 -9.92 -15.17 -0.68
CA THR A 12 -9.17 -15.78 -1.79
C THR A 12 -7.66 -15.79 -1.49
N LEU A 13 -7.11 -16.99 -1.26
CA LEU A 13 -5.67 -17.24 -1.33
C LEU A 13 -5.28 -17.27 -2.81
N ILE A 14 -4.77 -16.16 -3.32
CA ILE A 14 -4.23 -16.10 -4.69
C ILE A 14 -2.73 -16.39 -4.62
N THR A 15 -2.39 -17.67 -4.66
CA THR A 15 -1.03 -18.09 -5.03
C THR A 15 -0.80 -17.64 -6.48
N SER A 16 0.22 -16.82 -6.72
CA SER A 16 0.76 -16.71 -8.08
C SER A 16 2.27 -16.58 -8.00
N CYS A 17 2.88 -17.59 -8.60
CA CYS A 17 4.26 -17.72 -8.99
C CYS A 17 4.40 -17.06 -10.39
N GLY A 18 5.54 -16.43 -10.67
CA GLY A 18 5.88 -15.87 -11.98
C GLY A 18 5.71 -14.36 -12.04
N GLY A 19 6.82 -13.66 -12.25
CA GLY A 19 6.93 -12.19 -12.20
C GLY A 19 5.88 -11.45 -13.01
N ASN A 20 4.98 -10.80 -12.28
CA ASN A 20 4.06 -9.75 -12.71
C ASN A 20 3.85 -8.92 -11.44
N HIS A 21 4.17 -7.62 -11.45
CA HIS A 21 4.00 -6.77 -10.27
C HIS A 21 2.54 -6.80 -9.84
N LYS A 22 2.27 -7.59 -8.80
CA LYS A 22 0.96 -7.68 -8.16
C LYS A 22 0.74 -6.39 -7.40
N GLU A 23 -0.50 -5.91 -7.45
CA GLU A 23 -0.98 -4.92 -6.49
C GLU A 23 -0.60 -5.35 -5.08
N PHE A 24 -0.28 -4.39 -4.22
CA PHE A 24 0.06 -4.71 -2.84
C PHE A 24 -1.15 -5.34 -2.14
N THR A 25 -0.91 -6.08 -1.06
CA THR A 25 -1.99 -6.57 -0.22
C THR A 25 -2.87 -5.42 0.25
N GLU A 26 -4.17 -5.69 0.38
CA GLU A 26 -5.15 -4.66 0.76
C GLU A 26 -4.75 -3.94 2.06
N SER A 27 -4.19 -4.66 3.03
CA SER A 27 -3.66 -4.06 4.26
C SER A 27 -2.56 -3.02 4.01
N VAL A 28 -1.62 -3.30 3.12
CA VAL A 28 -0.52 -2.38 2.80
C VAL A 28 -1.05 -1.17 2.05
N ARG A 29 -1.96 -1.39 1.09
CA ARG A 29 -2.61 -0.31 0.34
C ARG A 29 -3.37 0.63 1.26
N GLN A 30 -4.23 0.09 2.14
CA GLN A 30 -5.03 0.90 3.05
C GLN A 30 -4.16 1.69 4.03
N ASN A 31 -3.09 1.10 4.57
CA ASN A 31 -2.16 1.83 5.44
C ASN A 31 -1.54 3.03 4.72
N PHE A 32 -1.03 2.85 3.49
CA PHE A 32 -0.50 3.96 2.71
C PHE A 32 -1.56 5.03 2.40
N LEU A 33 -2.76 4.63 2.00
CA LEU A 33 -3.84 5.56 1.68
C LEU A 33 -4.23 6.42 2.88
N ILE A 34 -4.36 5.80 4.06
CA ILE A 34 -4.67 6.50 5.31
C ILE A 34 -3.60 7.54 5.62
N ASP A 35 -2.33 7.14 5.60
CA ASP A 35 -1.20 8.04 5.91
C ASP A 35 -1.08 9.17 4.89
N CYS A 36 -1.22 8.86 3.60
CA CYS A 36 -1.17 9.84 2.52
C CYS A 36 -2.27 10.90 2.67
N GLN A 37 -3.49 10.49 3.04
CA GLN A 37 -4.59 11.41 3.30
C GLN A 37 -4.37 12.23 4.57
N GLN A 38 -3.78 11.65 5.62
CA GLN A 38 -3.36 12.39 6.82
C GLN A 38 -2.26 13.42 6.51
N GLY A 39 -1.43 13.16 5.50
CA GLY A 39 -0.47 14.11 4.93
C GLY A 39 -1.12 15.26 4.12
N GLY A 40 -2.44 15.28 3.97
CA GLY A 40 -3.20 16.37 3.35
C GLY A 40 -3.52 16.18 1.87
N LEU A 41 -3.19 15.03 1.27
CA LEU A 41 -3.54 14.71 -0.11
C LEU A 41 -4.96 14.16 -0.24
N THR A 42 -5.57 14.34 -1.41
CA THR A 42 -6.91 13.77 -1.69
C THR A 42 -6.82 12.26 -1.89
N LEU A 43 -7.94 11.55 -1.68
CA LEU A 43 -8.01 10.10 -1.93
C LEU A 43 -7.58 9.73 -3.36
N ASP A 44 -8.05 10.47 -4.36
CA ASP A 44 -7.69 10.27 -5.76
C ASP A 44 -6.18 10.46 -6.00
N SER A 45 -5.59 11.50 -5.41
CA SER A 45 -4.14 11.71 -5.45
C SER A 45 -3.39 10.53 -4.83
N CYS A 46 -3.79 10.09 -3.64
CA CYS A 46 -3.16 8.96 -2.94
C CYS A 46 -3.26 7.65 -3.73
N GLN A 47 -4.43 7.37 -4.32
CA GLN A 47 -4.64 6.18 -5.16
C GLN A 47 -3.75 6.21 -6.42
N LYS A 48 -3.61 7.37 -7.06
CA LYS A 48 -2.73 7.54 -8.22
C LYS A 48 -1.26 7.35 -7.86
N THR A 49 -0.80 7.95 -6.75
CA THR A 49 0.56 7.77 -6.26
C THR A 49 0.83 6.29 -5.93
N LEU A 50 -0.07 5.62 -5.20
CA LEU A 50 0.07 4.22 -4.84
C LEU A 50 0.14 3.32 -6.08
N ALA A 51 -0.78 3.48 -7.04
CA ALA A 51 -0.79 2.70 -8.27
C ALA A 51 0.48 2.91 -9.13
N CYS A 52 1.15 4.05 -8.98
CA CYS A 52 2.44 4.30 -9.60
C CYS A 52 3.59 3.61 -8.84
N ILE A 53 3.58 3.64 -7.51
CA ILE A 53 4.57 2.96 -6.66
C ILE A 53 4.52 1.44 -6.86
N GLU A 54 3.31 0.85 -6.94
CA GLU A 54 3.09 -0.58 -7.19
C GLU A 54 3.73 -1.08 -8.51
N LYS A 55 3.95 -0.18 -9.47
CA LYS A 55 4.65 -0.49 -10.74
C LYS A 55 6.17 -0.39 -10.65
N ARG A 56 6.70 0.20 -9.57
CA ARG A 56 8.12 0.57 -9.44
C ARG A 56 8.85 -0.23 -8.38
N MET A 57 8.14 -0.76 -7.39
CA MET A 57 8.74 -1.57 -6.33
C MET A 57 7.83 -2.71 -5.89
N THR A 58 8.43 -3.78 -5.37
CA THR A 58 7.69 -4.90 -4.78
C THR A 58 7.10 -4.49 -3.43
N GLU A 59 6.05 -5.19 -3.00
CA GLU A 59 5.43 -4.99 -1.68
C GLU A 59 6.46 -5.16 -0.55
N ASP A 60 7.29 -6.21 -0.60
CA ASP A 60 8.30 -6.45 0.44
C ASP A 60 9.27 -5.27 0.59
N ASN A 61 9.75 -4.74 -0.54
CA ASN A 61 10.61 -3.55 -0.53
C ASN A 61 9.84 -2.33 -0.01
N PHE A 62 8.58 -2.17 -0.41
CA PHE A 62 7.76 -1.06 0.04
C PHE A 62 7.56 -1.11 1.54
N VAL A 63 7.17 -2.25 2.09
CA VAL A 63 6.92 -2.42 3.52
C VAL A 63 8.18 -2.13 4.34
N VAL A 64 9.35 -2.61 3.90
CA VAL A 64 10.62 -2.34 4.60
C VAL A 64 10.92 -0.84 4.60
N GLU A 65 10.93 -0.21 3.43
CA GLU A 65 11.32 1.20 3.29
C GLU A 65 10.28 2.14 3.92
N TYR A 66 9.00 1.79 3.83
CA TYR A 66 7.91 2.55 4.42
C TYR A 66 7.92 2.47 5.95
N ASN A 67 8.18 1.30 6.53
CA ASN A 67 8.35 1.17 7.97
C ASN A 67 9.58 1.95 8.47
N LEU A 68 10.69 1.94 7.74
CA LEU A 68 11.86 2.77 8.06
C LEU A 68 11.50 4.26 8.02
N TYR A 69 10.77 4.70 6.99
CA TYR A 69 10.27 6.08 6.92
C TYR A 69 9.44 6.46 8.15
N GLN A 70 8.50 5.61 8.56
CA GLN A 70 7.65 5.85 9.73
C GLN A 70 8.44 5.92 11.04
N LEU A 71 9.49 5.10 11.18
CA LEU A 71 10.33 5.07 12.38
C LEU A 71 11.31 6.26 12.45
N GLU A 72 11.92 6.62 11.33
CA GLU A 72 12.98 7.64 11.30
C GLU A 72 12.47 9.04 10.95
N GLY A 73 11.25 9.15 10.43
CA GLY A 73 10.68 10.39 9.88
C GLY A 73 11.41 10.88 8.63
N LYS A 74 12.31 10.08 8.05
CA LYS A 74 13.12 10.40 6.87
C LYS A 74 12.90 9.34 5.81
N MET A 75 12.54 9.78 4.60
CA MET A 75 12.21 8.84 3.52
C MET A 75 13.50 8.18 3.01
N PRO A 76 13.62 6.84 3.08
CA PRO A 76 14.77 6.14 2.54
C PRO A 76 14.92 6.33 1.03
N PHE A 77 16.12 6.10 0.50
CA PHE A 77 16.44 6.39 -0.91
C PHE A 77 15.51 5.69 -1.90
N ASN A 78 15.24 4.39 -1.72
CA ASN A 78 14.42 3.64 -2.68
C ASN A 78 12.95 4.10 -2.65
N LEU A 79 12.40 4.38 -1.47
CA LEU A 79 11.04 4.90 -1.34
C LEU A 79 10.95 6.34 -1.88
N SER A 80 11.94 7.18 -1.59
CA SER A 80 12.03 8.55 -2.12
C SER A 80 12.12 8.54 -3.65
N PHE A 81 12.92 7.64 -4.21
CA PHE A 81 13.00 7.46 -5.65
C PHE A 81 11.66 6.99 -6.24
N ALA A 82 10.97 6.04 -5.61
CA ALA A 82 9.67 5.59 -6.08
C ALA A 82 8.61 6.72 -6.02
N VAL A 83 8.49 7.41 -4.89
CA VAL A 83 7.53 8.49 -4.66
C VAL A 83 7.78 9.69 -5.56
N SER A 84 9.04 10.16 -5.68
CA SER A 84 9.39 11.32 -6.53
C SER A 84 9.10 11.10 -8.01
N ASN A 85 9.05 9.85 -8.47
CA ASN A 85 8.65 9.50 -9.83
C ASN A 85 7.14 9.28 -10.00
N CYS A 86 6.35 9.53 -8.94
CA CYS A 86 4.90 9.28 -8.86
C CYS A 86 4.10 10.48 -8.34
N LEU A 87 4.77 11.59 -8.00
CA LEU A 87 4.18 12.88 -7.63
C LEU A 87 4.09 13.81 -8.84
#